data_AF-A0AAD1VRQ6-F1
#
_entry.id   AF-A0AAD1VRQ6-F1
#
_cell.length_a   1.000
_cell.length_b   1.000
_cell.length_c   1.000
_cell.angle_alpha   90.00
_cell.angle_beta   90.00
_cell.angle_gamma   90.00
#
_symmetry.space_group_name_H-M   'P 1'
#
loop_
_entity.id
_entity.type
_entity.pdbx_description
1 polymer ?
#
loop_
_entity_poly.entity_id
_entity_poly.type
_entity_poly.pdbx_seq_one_letter_code
_entity_poly.pdbx_strand_id
1 'polypeptide(L)'
;MGPPNLKAYYQAALITNVICAHSPSHSPQWVALESQFCHNKDLPSTLWTPPHLRPQTLDMLPTTRLLISTWDANRSKQCSAHPWALAAPIKTLHHCNSTFPHKKWNEKGITHLYHLYTTEGLKPFPDLQTEYELPSNFTFAYLQIKALLPENT
;
A
#
# COMPACT_ATOMS: atom_id res chain seq x y z
N MET A 1 5.63 -14.62 -27.61
CA MET A 1 6.10 -14.40 -26.24
C MET A 1 5.57 -15.54 -25.38
N GLY A 2 6.39 -16.55 -25.10
CA GLY A 2 5.97 -17.73 -24.32
C GLY A 2 5.80 -17.40 -22.83
N PRO A 3 4.99 -18.17 -22.09
CA PRO A 3 4.80 -17.94 -20.66
C PRO A 3 6.14 -18.13 -19.89
N PRO A 4 6.38 -17.34 -18.83
CA PRO A 4 7.59 -17.48 -18.02
C PRO A 4 7.67 -18.89 -17.40
N ASN A 5 8.85 -19.49 -17.46
CA ASN A 5 9.09 -20.85 -16.95
C ASN A 5 9.09 -20.85 -15.41
N LEU A 6 7.94 -21.14 -14.82
CA LEU A 6 7.73 -21.16 -13.36
C LEU A 6 8.72 -22.09 -12.62
N LYS A 7 9.16 -23.18 -13.27
CA LYS A 7 10.16 -24.10 -12.69
C LYS A 7 11.51 -23.42 -12.51
N ALA A 8 11.92 -22.60 -13.49
CA ALA A 8 13.17 -21.85 -13.41
C ALA A 8 13.10 -20.77 -12.32
N TYR A 9 11.96 -20.10 -12.16
CA TYR A 9 11.74 -19.12 -11.08
C TYR A 9 11.77 -19.77 -9.69
N TYR A 10 11.12 -20.93 -9.53
CA TYR A 10 11.13 -21.67 -8.28
C TYR A 10 12.55 -22.12 -7.91
N GLN A 11 13.32 -22.62 -8.88
CA GLN A 11 14.72 -23.00 -8.68
C GLN A 11 15.60 -21.80 -8.32
N ALA A 12 15.42 -20.66 -8.99
CA ALA A 12 16.14 -19.44 -8.67
C ALA A 12 15.82 -18.94 -7.24
N ALA A 13 14.56 -19.04 -6.80
CA ALA A 13 14.15 -18.66 -5.45
C ALA A 13 14.78 -19.57 -4.37
N LEU A 14 14.81 -20.89 -4.60
CA LEU A 14 15.46 -21.85 -3.70
C LEU A 14 16.97 -21.58 -3.57
N ILE A 15 17.66 -21.37 -4.70
CA ILE A 15 19.10 -21.08 -4.72
C ILE A 15 19.37 -19.74 -4.02
N THR A 16 18.49 -18.75 -4.20
CA THR A 16 18.61 -17.44 -3.53
C THR A 16 18.54 -17.58 -2.01
N ASN A 17 17.63 -18.41 -1.47
CA ASN A 17 17.55 -18.64 -0.02
C ASN A 17 18.83 -19.28 0.54
N VAL A 18 19.43 -20.20 -0.21
CA VAL A 18 20.71 -20.82 0.16
C VAL A 18 21.84 -19.78 0.12
N ILE A 19 21.89 -18.93 -0.90
CA ILE A 19 22.89 -17.85 -1.01
C ILE A 19 22.74 -16.83 0.13
N CYS A 20 21.52 -16.40 0.44
CA CYS A 20 21.25 -15.47 1.55
C CYS A 20 21.61 -16.08 2.92
N ALA A 21 21.43 -17.39 3.10
CA ALA A 21 21.82 -18.10 4.31
C ALA A 21 23.36 -18.18 4.48
N HIS A 22 24.09 -18.25 3.36
CA HIS A 22 25.56 -18.31 3.37
C HIS A 22 26.25 -16.94 3.32
N SER A 23 25.56 -15.89 2.83
CA SER A 23 26.08 -14.54 2.68
C SER A 23 25.03 -13.50 3.09
N PRO A 24 24.88 -13.20 4.40
CA PRO A 24 23.82 -12.33 4.91
C PRO A 24 23.93 -10.85 4.48
N SER A 25 25.04 -10.47 3.85
CA SER A 25 25.32 -9.11 3.39
C SER A 25 24.90 -8.84 1.93
N HIS A 26 24.42 -9.84 1.19
CA HIS A 26 23.93 -9.65 -0.18
C HIS A 26 22.40 -9.75 -0.24
N SER A 27 21.74 -8.60 -0.42
CA SER A 27 20.37 -8.61 -0.93
C SER A 27 20.37 -9.24 -2.34
N PRO A 28 19.36 -10.05 -2.69
CA PRO A 28 19.31 -10.68 -4.01
C PRO A 28 19.33 -9.59 -5.08
N GLN A 29 20.27 -9.67 -6.03
CA GLN A 29 20.40 -8.67 -7.09
C GLN A 29 19.12 -8.48 -7.90
N TRP A 30 18.28 -9.50 -8.02
CA TRP A 30 16.99 -9.37 -8.68
C TRP A 30 16.02 -8.46 -7.90
N VAL A 31 16.03 -8.45 -6.56
CA VAL A 31 15.23 -7.51 -5.75
C VAL A 31 15.74 -6.09 -5.94
N ALA A 32 17.06 -5.91 -5.99
CA ALA A 32 17.67 -4.62 -6.29
C ALA A 32 17.32 -4.14 -7.72
N LEU A 33 17.37 -5.02 -8.71
CA LEU A 33 16.96 -4.76 -10.09
C LEU A 33 15.46 -4.43 -10.19
N GLU A 34 14.60 -5.21 -9.53
CA GLU A 34 13.16 -4.93 -9.48
C GLU A 34 12.88 -3.60 -8.79
N SER A 35 13.60 -3.27 -7.72
CA SER A 35 13.48 -1.96 -7.04
C SER A 35 13.96 -0.79 -7.90
N GLN A 36 14.91 -1.01 -8.81
CA GLN A 36 15.34 -0.03 -9.81
C GLN A 36 14.27 0.23 -10.86
N PHE A 37 13.53 -0.79 -11.31
CA PHE A 37 12.40 -0.61 -12.22
C PHE A 37 11.16 0.00 -11.53
N CYS A 38 11.05 -0.16 -10.21
CA CYS A 38 9.96 0.43 -9.42
C CYS A 38 10.24 1.88 -8.99
N HIS A 39 11.19 2.58 -9.63
CA HIS A 39 11.90 3.79 -9.18
C HIS A 39 11.09 5.04 -8.74
N ASN A 40 9.76 4.98 -8.65
CA ASN A 40 8.96 6.06 -8.09
C ASN A 40 7.66 5.61 -7.42
N LYS A 41 7.43 4.31 -7.25
CA LYS A 41 6.11 3.81 -6.85
C LYS A 41 6.26 2.83 -5.70
N ASP A 42 5.79 3.27 -4.53
CA ASP A 42 5.75 2.51 -3.29
C ASP A 42 4.79 1.31 -3.50
N LEU A 43 5.33 0.21 -4.02
CA LEU A 43 4.62 -1.01 -4.42
C LEU A 43 3.66 -1.54 -3.33
N PRO A 44 4.01 -1.50 -2.03
CA PRO A 44 3.08 -1.83 -0.95
C PRO A 44 1.83 -0.94 -0.98
N SER A 45 1.98 0.36 -1.19
CA SER A 45 0.82 1.27 -1.26
C SER A 45 -0.08 0.97 -2.46
N THR A 46 0.49 0.60 -3.62
CA THR A 46 -0.30 0.26 -4.81
C THR A 46 -1.14 -1.00 -4.59
N LEU A 47 -0.63 -1.97 -3.84
CA LEU A 47 -1.36 -3.20 -3.48
C LEU A 47 -2.65 -2.87 -2.72
N TRP A 48 -2.58 -1.94 -1.77
CA TRP A 48 -3.70 -1.57 -0.91
C TRP A 48 -4.68 -0.58 -1.55
N THR A 49 -4.22 0.22 -2.53
CA THR A 49 -5.09 1.14 -3.29
C THR A 49 -6.11 0.37 -4.14
N PRO A 50 -7.39 0.77 -4.17
CA PRO A 50 -8.40 0.17 -5.04
C PRO A 50 -8.03 0.26 -6.53
N PRO A 51 -8.35 -0.76 -7.36
CA PRO A 51 -7.97 -0.78 -8.77
C PRO A 51 -8.40 0.46 -9.56
N HIS A 52 -9.58 1.00 -9.26
CA HIS A 52 -10.15 2.19 -9.91
C HIS A 52 -9.47 3.51 -9.51
N LEU A 53 -8.73 3.53 -8.39
CA LEU A 53 -8.00 4.70 -7.88
C LEU A 53 -6.49 4.62 -8.16
N ARG A 54 -6.02 3.57 -8.83
CA ARG A 54 -4.60 3.43 -9.17
C ARG A 54 -4.26 4.25 -10.42
N PRO A 55 -3.04 4.81 -10.49
CA PRO A 55 -2.57 5.46 -11.72
C PRO A 55 -2.52 4.46 -12.88
N GLN A 56 -3.14 4.79 -14.01
CA GLN A 56 -3.28 3.90 -15.18
C GLN A 56 -1.93 3.53 -15.82
N THR A 57 -0.93 4.40 -15.73
CA THR A 57 0.41 4.23 -16.28
C THR A 57 1.38 3.75 -15.22
N LEU A 58 1.11 2.59 -14.64
CA LEU A 58 2.09 1.87 -13.85
C LEU A 58 2.99 1.09 -14.81
N ASP A 59 4.08 1.72 -15.27
CA ASP A 59 5.25 1.03 -15.82
C ASP A 59 5.76 0.05 -14.76
N MET A 60 5.19 -1.14 -14.78
CA MET A 60 5.43 -2.21 -13.84
C MET A 60 5.93 -3.42 -14.61
N LEU A 61 6.86 -4.13 -13.97
CA LEU A 61 7.30 -5.42 -14.45
C LEU A 61 6.11 -6.38 -14.58
N PRO A 62 6.14 -7.31 -15.56
CA PRO A 62 5.07 -8.30 -15.75
C PRO A 62 4.77 -9.12 -14.48
N THR A 63 5.80 -9.41 -13.68
CA THR A 63 5.68 -10.12 -12.39
C THR A 63 4.88 -9.33 -11.36
N THR A 64 5.18 -8.04 -11.19
CA THR A 64 4.43 -7.13 -10.33
C THR A 64 2.97 -6.99 -10.76
N ARG A 65 2.72 -6.87 -12.07
CA ARG A 65 1.36 -6.80 -12.62
C ARG A 65 0.55 -8.05 -12.30
N LEU A 66 1.17 -9.23 -12.40
CA LEU A 66 0.54 -10.50 -12.06
C LEU A 66 0.24 -10.61 -10.56
N LEU A 67 1.15 -10.16 -9.70
CA LEU A 67 0.93 -10.14 -8.26
C LEU A 67 -0.26 -9.24 -7.88
N ILE A 68 -0.31 -8.03 -8.44
CA ILE A 68 -1.41 -7.09 -8.18
C ILE A 68 -2.74 -7.63 -8.71
N SER A 69 -2.78 -8.20 -9.91
CA SER A 69 -4.02 -8.78 -10.45
C SER A 69 -4.52 -9.98 -9.65
N THR A 70 -3.60 -10.81 -9.15
CA THR A 70 -3.93 -11.95 -8.28
C THR A 70 -4.46 -11.46 -6.94
N TRP A 71 -3.85 -10.42 -6.38
CA TRP A 71 -4.33 -9.77 -5.16
C TRP A 71 -5.73 -9.18 -5.34
N ASP A 72 -5.98 -8.45 -6.43
CA ASP A 72 -7.29 -7.85 -6.72
C ASP A 72 -8.38 -8.92 -6.86
N ALA A 73 -8.06 -10.03 -7.52
CA ALA A 73 -8.98 -11.16 -7.70
C ALA A 73 -9.28 -11.90 -6.39
N ASN A 74 -8.33 -11.94 -5.45
CA ASN A 74 -8.57 -12.51 -4.12
C ASN A 74 -9.32 -11.54 -3.21
N ARG A 75 -9.01 -10.24 -3.31
CA ARG A 75 -9.64 -9.19 -2.55
C ARG A 75 -11.12 -9.04 -2.88
N SER A 76 -11.50 -9.09 -4.16
CA SER A 76 -12.91 -9.04 -4.56
C SER A 76 -13.74 -10.21 -4.01
N LYS A 77 -13.10 -11.35 -3.72
CA LYS A 77 -13.74 -12.54 -3.15
C LYS A 77 -13.86 -12.50 -1.62
N GLN A 78 -12.95 -11.81 -0.92
CA GLN A 78 -12.87 -11.79 0.54
C GLN A 78 -13.35 -10.49 1.18
N CYS A 79 -13.26 -9.36 0.48
CA CYS A 79 -13.57 -8.03 0.99
C CYS A 79 -14.60 -7.36 0.07
N SER A 80 -15.85 -7.83 0.13
CA SER A 80 -16.98 -7.25 -0.61
C SER A 80 -17.52 -5.96 0.04
N ALA A 81 -17.24 -5.71 1.32
CA ALA A 81 -17.85 -4.61 2.08
C ALA A 81 -17.01 -3.32 2.12
N HIS A 82 -15.68 -3.39 2.29
CA HIS A 82 -14.85 -2.19 2.46
C HIS A 82 -13.81 -2.01 1.35
N PRO A 83 -13.86 -0.90 0.58
CA PRO A 83 -12.88 -0.60 -0.47
C PRO A 83 -11.50 -0.27 0.10
N TRP A 84 -11.32 -0.24 1.42
CA TRP A 84 -10.03 -0.05 2.07
C TRP A 84 -9.81 -1.12 3.14
N ALA A 85 -8.64 -1.74 3.16
CA ALA A 85 -8.27 -2.57 4.30
C ALA A 85 -7.79 -1.65 5.43
N LEU A 86 -8.19 -1.91 6.69
CA LEU A 86 -7.71 -1.14 7.84
C LEU A 86 -6.18 -1.22 8.00
N ALA A 87 -5.58 -2.31 7.51
CA ALA A 87 -4.14 -2.50 7.44
C ALA A 87 -3.45 -1.67 6.33
N ALA A 88 -4.19 -0.92 5.51
CA ALA A 88 -3.59 -0.11 4.46
C ALA A 88 -2.77 1.04 5.08
N PRO A 89 -1.56 1.31 4.58
CA PRO A 89 -0.74 2.42 5.06
C PRO A 89 -1.33 3.76 4.59
N ILE A 90 -1.29 4.80 5.41
CA ILE A 90 -1.87 6.12 5.08
C ILE A 90 -1.28 6.75 3.82
N LYS A 91 -0.06 6.37 3.44
CA LYS A 91 0.55 6.76 2.17
C LYS A 91 -0.30 6.38 0.96
N THR A 92 -1.18 5.38 1.07
CA THR A 92 -2.10 4.99 -0.02
C THR A 92 -3.05 6.12 -0.38
N LEU A 93 -3.44 6.96 0.59
CA LEU A 93 -4.34 8.09 0.38
C LEU A 93 -3.71 9.16 -0.53
N HIS A 94 -2.37 9.22 -0.61
CA HIS A 94 -1.68 10.11 -1.54
C HIS A 94 -1.98 9.76 -3.01
N HIS A 95 -2.25 8.49 -3.33
CA HIS A 95 -2.65 8.09 -4.69
C HIS A 95 -4.05 8.58 -5.04
N CYS A 96 -4.92 8.75 -4.04
CA CYS A 96 -6.28 9.25 -4.22
C CYS A 96 -6.36 10.78 -4.17
N ASN A 97 -5.45 11.41 -3.42
CA ASN A 97 -5.36 12.86 -3.27
C ASN A 97 -3.89 13.26 -3.18
N SER A 98 -3.35 13.78 -4.29
CA SER A 98 -1.96 14.24 -4.40
C SER A 98 -1.61 15.37 -3.42
N THR A 99 -2.61 16.07 -2.90
CA THR A 99 -2.47 17.17 -1.95
C THR A 99 -2.35 16.69 -0.50
N PHE A 100 -2.51 15.39 -0.25
CA PHE A 100 -2.56 14.85 1.10
C PHE A 100 -1.18 14.84 1.78
N PRO A 101 -1.02 15.49 2.96
CA PRO A 101 0.26 15.65 3.65
C PRO A 101 0.68 14.40 4.44
N HIS A 102 0.84 13.27 3.74
CA HIS A 102 1.17 11.96 4.33
C HIS A 102 2.49 11.95 5.13
N LYS A 103 3.48 12.77 4.77
CA LYS A 103 4.75 12.86 5.53
C LYS A 103 4.51 13.39 6.95
N LYS A 104 3.75 14.48 7.07
CA LYS A 104 3.43 15.11 8.37
C LYS A 104 2.56 14.21 9.25
N TRP A 105 1.67 13.42 8.65
CA TRP A 105 0.85 12.47 9.39
C TRP A 105 1.67 11.26 9.88
N ASN A 106 2.60 10.76 9.06
CA ASN A 106 3.54 9.72 9.49
C ASN A 106 4.47 10.19 10.62
N GLU A 107 4.97 11.44 10.56
CA GLU A 107 5.80 12.04 11.61
C GLU A 107 5.08 12.12 12.96
N LYS A 108 3.75 12.28 12.93
CA LYS A 108 2.89 12.29 14.11
C LYS A 108 2.47 10.89 14.57
N GLY A 109 2.96 9.83 13.92
CA GLY A 109 2.69 8.43 14.30
C GLY A 109 1.51 7.78 13.58
N ILE A 110 0.80 8.51 12.71
CA ILE A 110 -0.34 7.97 11.96
C ILE A 110 0.17 7.29 10.69
N THR A 111 0.41 5.98 10.80
CA THR A 111 1.07 5.20 9.74
C THR A 111 0.10 4.39 8.87
N HIS A 112 -1.02 3.98 9.44
CA HIS A 112 -2.02 3.08 8.85
C HIS A 112 -3.45 3.61 9.02
N LEU A 113 -4.36 3.16 8.17
CA LEU A 113 -5.77 3.58 8.22
C LEU A 113 -6.46 3.19 9.52
N TYR A 114 -6.09 2.07 10.16
CA TYR A 114 -6.71 1.66 11.42
C TYR A 114 -6.57 2.72 12.54
N HIS A 115 -5.54 3.58 12.51
CA HIS A 115 -5.40 4.67 13.48
C HIS A 115 -6.54 5.70 13.39
N LEU A 116 -7.19 5.78 12.22
CA LEU A 116 -8.32 6.67 11.96
C LEU A 116 -9.66 6.07 12.40
N TYR A 117 -9.69 4.79 12.79
CA TYR A 117 -10.91 4.09 13.17
C TYR A 117 -10.93 3.75 14.67
N THR A 118 -12.12 3.79 15.26
CA THR A 118 -12.47 3.14 16.54
C THR A 118 -13.23 1.84 16.27
N THR A 119 -13.60 1.14 17.34
CA THR A 119 -14.55 0.01 17.31
C THR A 119 -15.92 0.38 16.73
N GLU A 120 -16.29 1.67 16.75
CA GLU A 120 -17.61 2.17 16.35
C GLU A 120 -17.63 2.86 14.98
N GLY A 121 -16.47 3.21 14.42
CA GLY A 121 -16.39 3.90 13.12
C GLY A 121 -15.17 4.79 12.96
N LEU A 122 -15.26 5.76 12.06
CA LEU A 122 -14.20 6.73 11.82
C LEU A 122 -14.11 7.73 13.00
N LYS A 123 -12.94 7.89 13.61
CA LYS A 123 -12.69 8.84 14.72
C LYS A 123 -12.94 10.28 14.26
N PRO A 124 -13.72 11.10 14.97
CA PRO A 124 -13.88 12.50 14.60
C PRO A 124 -12.53 13.23 14.71
N PHE A 125 -12.36 14.27 13.87
CA PHE A 125 -11.13 15.05 13.85
C PHE A 125 -10.66 15.59 15.21
N PRO A 126 -11.51 16.13 16.11
CA PRO A 126 -11.06 16.59 17.43
C PRO A 126 -10.40 15.51 18.29
N ASP A 127 -10.83 14.26 18.16
CA ASP A 127 -10.24 13.14 18.91
C ASP A 127 -8.84 12.82 18.36
N LEU A 128 -8.70 12.78 17.04
CA LEU A 128 -7.40 12.63 16.37
C LEU A 128 -6.46 13.80 16.66
N GLN A 129 -7.02 15.00 16.82
CA GLN A 129 -6.27 16.20 17.17
C GLN A 129 -5.66 16.09 18.56
N THR A 130 -6.43 15.54 19.50
CA THR A 130 -6.00 15.36 20.90
C THR A 130 -4.99 14.20 21.01
N GLU A 131 -5.21 13.11 20.29
CA GLU A 131 -4.38 11.89 20.36
C GLU A 131 -3.02 12.06 19.67
N TYR A 132 -2.98 12.74 18.52
CA TYR A 132 -1.78 12.86 17.68
C TYR A 132 -1.24 14.30 17.58
N GLU A 133 -1.77 15.23 18.38
CA GLU A 133 -1.40 16.65 18.37
C GLU A 133 -1.40 17.24 16.95
N LEU A 134 -2.44 16.94 16.18
CA LEU A 134 -2.55 17.42 14.81
C LEU A 134 -2.88 18.92 14.80
N PRO A 135 -2.21 19.73 13.97
CA PRO A 135 -2.63 21.11 13.77
C PRO A 135 -3.97 21.19 13.02
N SER A 136 -4.75 22.22 13.32
CA SER A 136 -6.09 22.47 12.78
C SER A 136 -6.13 22.74 11.27
N ASN A 137 -4.96 22.96 10.65
CA ASN A 137 -4.81 23.02 9.19
C ASN A 137 -5.05 21.66 8.50
N PHE A 138 -5.03 20.54 9.24
CA PHE A 138 -5.34 19.22 8.68
C PHE A 138 -6.83 18.88 8.65
N THR A 139 -7.70 19.75 9.18
CA THR A 139 -9.16 19.52 9.19
C THR A 139 -9.70 19.28 7.78
N PHE A 140 -9.26 20.09 6.81
CA PHE A 140 -9.70 19.95 5.41
C PHE A 140 -9.21 18.64 4.79
N ALA A 141 -7.96 18.24 5.05
CA ALA A 141 -7.43 16.96 4.58
C ALA A 141 -8.19 15.78 5.19
N TYR A 142 -8.56 15.86 6.47
CA TYR A 142 -9.38 14.86 7.12
C TYR A 142 -10.79 14.76 6.50
N LEU A 143 -11.45 15.89 6.19
CA LEU A 143 -12.74 15.89 5.50
C LEU A 143 -12.66 15.26 4.11
N GLN A 144 -11.57 15.52 3.36
CA GLN A 144 -11.33 14.86 2.08
C GLN A 144 -11.17 13.34 2.23
N ILE A 145 -10.46 12.87 3.26
CA ILE A 145 -10.35 11.45 3.55
C ILE A 145 -11.71 10.86 3.94
N LYS A 146 -12.46 11.57 4.79
CA LYS A 146 -13.81 11.15 5.21
C LYS A 146 -14.74 10.97 4.00
N ALA A 147 -14.62 11.83 2.98
CA ALA A 147 -15.40 11.68 1.75
C ALA A 147 -14.99 10.46 0.89
N LEU A 148 -13.74 10.00 1.02
CA LEU A 148 -13.19 8.86 0.26
C LEU A 148 -13.38 7.52 0.99
N LEU A 149 -13.54 7.55 2.31
CA LEU A 149 -13.80 6.38 3.14
C LEU A 149 -15.32 6.22 3.30
N PRO A 150 -15.91 5.07 2.96
CA PRO A 150 -17.32 4.86 3.24
C PRO A 150 -17.56 4.89 4.76
N GLU A 151 -18.61 5.59 5.18
CA GLU A 151 -19.14 5.47 6.54
C GLU A 151 -19.61 4.02 6.73
N ASN A 152 -19.15 3.36 7.79
CA ASN A 152 -19.56 2.00 8.11
C ASN A 152 -21.09 1.93 8.09
N THR A 153 -21.65 1.09 7.21
CA THR A 153 -23.04 0.62 7.29
C THR A 153 -23.05 -0.76 7.91
#